data_AF-A0A831ZEV0-F1
#
_entry.id   AF-A0A831ZEV0-F1
#
_cell.length_a   1.000
_cell.length_b   1.000
_cell.length_c   1.000
_cell.angle_alpha   90.00
_cell.angle_beta   90.00
_cell.angle_gamma   90.00
#
_symmetry.space_group_name_H-M   'P 1'
#
loop_
_entity.id
_entity.type
_entity.pdbx_description
1 polymer ?
#
loop_
_entity_poly.entity_id
_entity_poly.type
_entity_poly.pdbx_seq_one_letter_code
_entity_poly.pdbx_strand_id
1 'polypeptide(L)'
;IMVRHLGNYASMELPANQRVQLRAETIKHVVEIIDGYLLSTVLLIFSLGLYELFISKIDVAAGENASKILIINNLDDLKSRLAKVIMMILIVRYFEHALNMEFDSPVDLLYFAGGIALLGLSLYLTHAADGEKES
;
A
#
# COMPACT_ATOMS: atom_id res chain seq x y z
N ILE A 1 -4.84 2.51 -23.69
CA ILE A 1 -6.26 2.46 -23.26
C ILE A 1 -6.66 3.76 -22.53
N MET A 2 -5.80 4.29 -21.64
CA MET A 2 -5.99 5.61 -20.97
C MET A 2 -6.26 6.80 -21.92
N VAL A 3 -5.58 6.84 -23.08
CA VAL A 3 -5.76 7.92 -24.09
C VAL A 3 -7.16 7.90 -24.72
N ARG A 4 -7.84 6.76 -24.71
CA ARG A 4 -9.19 6.62 -25.29
C ARG A 4 -10.26 7.31 -24.43
N HIS A 5 -10.05 7.41 -23.12
CA HIS A 5 -10.95 8.13 -22.20
C HIS A 5 -10.74 9.66 -22.23
N LEU A 6 -9.53 10.13 -22.58
CA LEU A 6 -9.26 11.56 -22.79
C LEU A 6 -9.99 12.15 -24.00
N GLY A 7 -10.21 11.35 -25.06
CA GLY A 7 -10.96 11.78 -26.25
C GLY A 7 -12.43 12.11 -25.96
N ASN A 8 -13.05 11.45 -24.98
CA ASN A 8 -14.45 11.68 -24.59
C ASN A 8 -14.61 12.84 -23.59
N TYR A 9 -13.53 13.37 -23.03
CA TYR A 9 -13.57 14.56 -22.15
C TYR A 9 -13.69 15.88 -22.92
N ALA A 10 -13.39 15.87 -24.22
CA ALA A 10 -13.42 17.05 -25.08
C ALA A 10 -14.82 17.39 -25.63
N SER A 11 -15.79 16.48 -25.53
CA SER A 11 -17.18 16.76 -25.93
C SER A 11 -17.96 17.39 -24.76
N MET A 12 -18.45 18.60 -24.99
CA MET A 12 -19.11 19.47 -24.00
C MET A 12 -20.56 19.03 -23.66
N GLU A 13 -20.98 17.83 -24.05
CA GLU A 13 -22.37 17.34 -23.96
C GLU A 13 -22.64 16.36 -22.81
N LEU A 14 -21.65 16.01 -21.98
CA LEU A 14 -21.83 14.98 -20.96
C LEU A 14 -22.67 15.49 -19.75
N PRO A 15 -23.81 14.85 -19.40
CA PRO A 15 -24.59 15.15 -18.20
C PRO A 15 -23.78 14.99 -16.90
N ALA A 16 -24.19 15.70 -15.84
CA ALA A 16 -23.42 15.81 -14.59
C ALA A 16 -23.10 14.47 -13.90
N ASN A 17 -23.94 13.45 -14.11
CA ASN A 17 -23.77 12.10 -13.59
C ASN A 17 -22.58 11.35 -14.21
N GLN A 18 -22.31 11.51 -15.51
CA GLN A 18 -21.18 10.87 -16.20
C GLN A 18 -19.83 11.44 -15.76
N ARG A 19 -19.78 12.73 -15.38
CA ARG A 19 -18.57 13.34 -14.81
C ARG A 19 -18.19 12.74 -13.44
N VAL A 20 -19.19 12.37 -12.62
CA VAL A 20 -18.95 11.74 -11.32
C VAL A 20 -18.40 10.32 -11.49
N GLN A 21 -18.96 9.56 -12.44
CA GLN A 21 -18.48 8.20 -12.74
C GLN A 21 -17.05 8.21 -13.30
N LEU A 22 -16.74 9.11 -14.24
CA LEU A 22 -15.38 9.25 -14.78
C LEU A 22 -14.35 9.63 -13.70
N ARG A 23 -14.72 10.49 -12.75
CA ARG A 23 -13.87 10.83 -11.61
C ARG A 23 -13.61 9.62 -10.71
N ALA A 24 -14.66 8.85 -10.38
CA ALA A 24 -14.55 7.64 -9.57
C ALA A 24 -13.66 6.58 -10.25
N GLU A 25 -13.85 6.37 -11.55
CA GLU A 25 -13.04 5.44 -12.36
C GLU A 25 -11.56 5.89 -12.42
N THR A 26 -11.30 7.19 -12.58
CA THR A 26 -9.94 7.73 -12.57
C THR A 26 -9.25 7.53 -11.22
N ILE A 27 -9.95 7.80 -10.10
CA ILE A 27 -9.41 7.61 -8.75
C ILE A 27 -9.08 6.13 -8.53
N LYS A 28 -9.97 5.23 -8.94
CA LYS A 28 -9.75 3.78 -8.83
C LYS A 28 -8.47 3.35 -9.55
N HIS A 29 -8.30 3.76 -10.81
CA HIS A 29 -7.10 3.41 -11.58
C HIS A 29 -5.81 3.99 -10.97
N VAL A 30 -5.86 5.19 -10.40
CA VAL A 30 -4.70 5.76 -9.71
C VAL A 30 -4.33 4.93 -8.48
N VAL A 31 -5.31 4.51 -7.67
CA VAL A 31 -5.07 3.66 -6.50
C VAL A 31 -4.47 2.31 -6.90
N GLU A 32 -4.99 1.69 -7.97
CA GLU A 32 -4.49 0.41 -8.49
C GLU A 32 -3.01 0.49 -8.93
N ILE A 33 -2.63 1.57 -9.62
CA ILE A 33 -1.24 1.81 -10.04
C ILE A 33 -0.33 2.05 -8.83
N ILE A 34 -0.80 2.82 -7.84
CA ILE A 34 -0.04 3.09 -6.61
C ILE A 34 0.23 1.79 -5.86
N ASP A 35 -0.77 0.93 -5.72
CA ASP A 35 -0.59 -0.37 -5.07
C ASP A 35 0.43 -1.26 -5.80
N GLY A 36 0.34 -1.34 -7.13
CA GLY A 36 1.33 -2.06 -7.95
C GLY A 36 2.75 -1.53 -7.77
N TYR A 37 2.92 -0.21 -7.69
CA TYR A 37 4.21 0.42 -7.40
C TYR A 37 4.73 0.05 -6.01
N LEU A 38 3.88 0.09 -4.98
CA LEU A 38 4.24 -0.30 -3.61
C LEU A 38 4.72 -1.76 -3.56
N LEU A 39 4.02 -2.68 -4.24
CA LEU A 39 4.45 -4.07 -4.33
C LEU A 39 5.83 -4.20 -4.99
N SER A 40 6.08 -3.49 -6.09
CA SER A 40 7.39 -3.46 -6.74
C SER A 40 8.50 -2.95 -5.82
N THR A 41 8.26 -1.87 -5.08
CA THR A 41 9.22 -1.33 -4.12
C THR A 41 9.50 -2.32 -2.99
N VAL A 42 8.49 -3.06 -2.49
CA VAL A 42 8.68 -4.12 -1.49
C VAL A 42 9.58 -5.23 -2.01
N LEU A 43 9.33 -5.71 -3.23
CA LEU A 43 10.16 -6.74 -3.85
C LEU A 43 11.61 -6.26 -4.02
N LEU A 44 11.82 -4.99 -4.35
CA LEU A 44 13.15 -4.39 -4.43
C LEU A 44 13.85 -4.34 -3.06
N ILE A 45 13.17 -3.86 -2.02
CA ILE A 45 13.71 -3.82 -0.64
C ILE A 45 14.04 -5.23 -0.16
N PHE A 46 13.17 -6.20 -0.43
CA PHE A 46 13.40 -7.59 -0.09
C PHE A 46 14.61 -8.18 -0.83
N SER A 47 14.74 -7.90 -2.12
CA SER A 47 15.89 -8.30 -2.93
C SER A 47 17.21 -7.73 -2.37
N LEU A 48 17.23 -6.44 -2.03
CA LEU A 48 18.39 -5.79 -1.41
C LEU A 48 18.72 -6.37 -0.03
N GLY A 49 17.71 -6.65 0.80
CA GLY A 49 17.90 -7.28 2.10
C GLY A 49 18.45 -8.72 2.01
N LEU A 50 17.98 -9.51 1.03
CA LEU A 50 18.54 -10.84 0.75
C LEU A 50 19.98 -10.75 0.22
N TYR A 51 20.29 -9.75 -0.62
CA TYR A 51 21.64 -9.50 -1.11
C TYR A 51 22.61 -9.23 0.05
N GLU A 52 22.25 -8.35 0.98
CA GLU A 52 23.08 -8.04 2.14
C GLU A 52 23.30 -9.23 3.07
N LEU A 53 22.29 -10.10 3.20
CA LEU A 53 22.36 -11.26 4.09
C LEU A 53 23.20 -12.40 3.51
N PHE A 54 23.04 -12.68 2.21
CA PHE A 54 23.60 -13.88 1.59
C PHE A 54 24.83 -13.64 0.73
N ILE A 55 25.06 -12.42 0.24
CA ILE A 55 26.13 -12.13 -0.72
C ILE A 55 27.20 -11.24 -0.09
N SER A 56 26.88 -9.98 0.20
CA SER A 56 27.81 -9.02 0.77
C SER A 56 27.10 -7.78 1.27
N LYS A 57 27.68 -7.12 2.27
CA LYS A 57 27.32 -5.74 2.64
C LYS A 57 27.47 -4.84 1.41
N ILE A 58 26.54 -3.90 1.25
CA ILE A 58 26.57 -2.93 0.15
C ILE A 58 27.49 -1.78 0.58
N ASP A 59 28.76 -1.78 0.15
CA ASP A 59 29.76 -0.78 0.55
C ASP A 59 29.37 0.66 0.15
N VAL A 60 28.58 0.82 -0.91
CA VAL A 60 28.04 2.13 -1.34
C VAL A 60 27.07 2.73 -0.31
N ALA A 61 26.48 1.89 0.55
CA ALA A 61 25.59 2.29 1.65
C ALA A 61 26.32 2.45 3.01
N ALA A 62 27.64 2.31 3.05
CA ALA A 62 28.45 2.42 4.27
C ALA A 62 29.24 3.74 4.40
N GLY A 63 29.17 4.63 3.41
CA GLY A 63 29.80 5.96 3.47
C GLY A 63 29.10 6.90 4.47
N GLU A 64 29.84 7.89 4.99
CA GLU A 64 29.45 8.80 6.11
C GLU A 64 28.12 9.57 5.95
N ASN A 65 27.46 9.50 4.79
CA ASN A 65 26.19 10.16 4.49
C ASN A 65 25.03 9.19 4.16
N ALA A 66 25.23 7.87 4.27
CA ALA A 66 24.20 6.89 3.99
C ALA A 66 23.25 6.77 5.20
N SER A 67 21.98 7.12 4.98
CA SER A 67 20.92 7.01 5.98
C SER A 67 20.92 5.59 6.59
N LYS A 68 21.00 5.51 7.93
CA LYS A 68 20.83 4.30 8.79
C LYS A 68 19.59 3.44 8.49
N ILE A 69 18.78 3.82 7.50
CA ILE A 69 17.58 3.13 7.03
C ILE A 69 17.90 1.78 6.36
N LEU A 70 19.09 1.60 5.79
CA LEU A 70 19.46 0.42 5.02
C LEU A 70 20.38 -0.58 5.74
N ILE A 71 20.82 -0.32 6.98
CA ILE A 71 21.66 -1.28 7.70
C ILE A 71 20.75 -2.34 8.31
N ILE A 72 20.53 -3.43 7.59
CA ILE A 72 19.82 -4.61 8.09
C ILE A 72 20.85 -5.53 8.75
N ASN A 73 20.73 -5.71 10.07
CA ASN A 73 21.68 -6.52 10.83
C ASN A 73 21.30 -8.01 10.85
N ASN A 74 20.05 -8.36 10.54
CA ASN A 74 19.57 -9.74 10.56
C ASN A 74 18.25 -9.97 9.77
N LEU A 75 17.93 -11.23 9.48
CA LEU A 75 16.69 -11.65 8.81
C LEU A 75 15.42 -11.13 9.48
N ASP A 76 15.43 -11.04 10.81
CA ASP A 76 14.26 -10.61 11.58
C ASP A 76 13.97 -9.11 11.43
N ASP A 77 15.01 -8.28 11.23
CA ASP A 77 14.82 -6.86 10.93
C ASP A 77 14.23 -6.67 9.53
N LEU A 78 14.69 -7.46 8.55
CA LEU A 78 14.12 -7.47 7.20
C LEU A 78 12.65 -7.92 7.25
N LYS A 79 12.36 -8.99 8.02
CA LYS A 79 11.02 -9.53 8.20
C LYS A 79 10.08 -8.52 8.86
N SER A 80 10.52 -7.82 9.91
CA SER A 80 9.74 -6.78 10.58
C SER A 80 9.43 -5.61 9.63
N ARG A 81 10.44 -5.12 8.91
CA ARG A 81 10.25 -4.04 7.92
C ARG A 81 9.31 -4.46 6.79
N LEU A 82 9.45 -5.68 6.29
CA LEU A 82 8.58 -6.23 5.25
C LEU A 82 7.14 -6.40 5.75
N ALA A 83 6.93 -6.90 6.97
CA ALA A 83 5.61 -7.02 7.58
C ALA A 83 4.90 -5.67 7.67
N LYS A 84 5.62 -4.61 8.04
CA LYS A 84 5.08 -3.24 8.09
C LYS A 84 4.64 -2.72 6.72
N VAL A 85 5.36 -3.05 5.64
CA VAL A 85 4.94 -2.63 4.30
C VAL A 85 3.79 -3.50 3.76
N ILE A 86 3.78 -4.81 4.03
CA ILE A 86 2.63 -5.67 3.70
C ILE A 86 1.36 -5.16 4.40
N MET A 87 1.46 -4.73 5.66
CA MET A 87 0.33 -4.12 6.38
C MET A 87 -0.22 -2.91 5.62
N MET A 88 0.65 -2.03 5.11
CA MET A 88 0.24 -0.87 4.32
C MET A 88 -0.48 -1.28 3.01
N ILE A 89 0.03 -2.30 2.31
CA ILE A 89 -0.59 -2.84 1.09
C ILE A 89 -2.00 -3.40 1.40
N LEU A 90 -2.15 -4.18 2.48
CA LEU A 90 -3.45 -4.73 2.88
C LEU A 90 -4.47 -3.62 3.18
N ILE A 91 -4.04 -2.54 3.81
CA ILE A 91 -4.90 -1.38 4.09
C ILE A 91 -5.37 -0.73 2.78
N VAL A 92 -4.45 -0.44 1.85
CA VAL A 92 -4.79 0.17 0.56
C VAL A 92 -5.73 -0.74 -0.24
N ARG A 93 -5.44 -2.05 -0.31
CA ARG A 93 -6.29 -3.05 -0.98
C ARG A 93 -7.68 -3.17 -0.36
N TYR A 94 -7.78 -3.07 0.96
CA TYR A 94 -9.09 -3.09 1.63
C TYR A 94 -9.91 -1.85 1.30
N PHE A 95 -9.29 -0.66 1.31
CA PHE A 95 -9.97 0.57 0.90
C PHE A 95 -10.36 0.55 -0.59
N GLU A 96 -9.51 0.04 -1.46
CA GLU A 96 -9.84 -0.17 -2.87
C GLU A 96 -11.06 -1.08 -3.01
N HIS A 97 -11.08 -2.21 -2.29
CA HIS A 97 -12.22 -3.13 -2.30
C HIS A 97 -13.50 -2.45 -1.80
N ALA A 98 -13.40 -1.68 -0.71
CA ALA A 98 -14.52 -0.96 -0.13
C ALA A 98 -15.12 0.12 -1.06
N LEU A 99 -14.28 0.82 -1.81
CA LEU A 99 -14.74 1.82 -2.80
C LEU A 99 -15.47 1.18 -4.00
N ASN A 100 -15.26 -0.12 -4.23
CA ASN A 100 -15.91 -0.88 -5.29
C ASN A 100 -17.12 -1.69 -4.83
N MET A 101 -17.41 -1.69 -3.52
CA MET A 101 -18.50 -2.46 -2.94
C MET A 101 -19.82 -1.68 -3.10
N GLU A 102 -20.84 -2.33 -3.68
CA GLU A 102 -22.20 -1.80 -3.70
C GLU A 102 -22.87 -2.12 -2.36
N PHE A 103 -23.25 -1.08 -1.61
CA PHE A 103 -23.89 -1.23 -0.30
C PHE A 103 -25.39 -1.44 -0.48
N ASP A 104 -25.81 -2.68 -0.72
CA ASP A 104 -27.21 -3.04 -0.92
C ASP A 104 -27.96 -3.28 0.40
N SER A 105 -27.26 -3.76 1.43
CA SER A 105 -27.83 -4.10 2.73
C SER A 105 -27.17 -3.31 3.88
N PRO A 106 -27.92 -2.94 4.94
CA PRO A 106 -27.35 -2.39 6.17
C PRO A 106 -26.29 -3.31 6.81
N VAL A 107 -26.36 -4.62 6.55
CA VAL A 107 -25.40 -5.61 7.03
C VAL A 107 -24.03 -5.45 6.33
N ASP A 108 -24.00 -5.02 5.07
CA ASP A 108 -22.76 -4.81 4.32
C ASP A 108 -21.97 -3.65 4.93
N LEU A 109 -22.68 -2.61 5.40
CA LEU A 109 -22.10 -1.49 6.12
C LEU A 109 -21.51 -1.94 7.47
N LEU A 110 -22.15 -2.90 8.15
CA LEU A 110 -21.65 -3.46 9.40
C LEU A 110 -20.39 -4.30 9.18
N TYR A 111 -20.34 -5.12 8.12
CA TYR A 111 -19.13 -5.85 7.74
C TYR A 111 -17.99 -4.93 7.34
N PHE A 112 -18.29 -3.84 6.63
CA PHE A 112 -17.30 -2.82 6.30
C PHE A 112 -16.74 -2.13 7.55
N ALA A 113 -17.61 -1.68 8.47
CA ALA A 113 -17.18 -1.11 9.74
C ALA A 113 -16.36 -2.11 10.58
N GLY A 114 -16.75 -3.38 10.57
CA GLY A 114 -16.03 -4.47 11.23
C GLY A 114 -14.63 -4.68 10.66
N GLY A 115 -14.47 -4.64 9.33
CA GLY A 115 -13.16 -4.76 8.71
C GLY A 115 -12.25 -3.55 8.99
N ILE A 116 -12.79 -2.32 9.03
CA ILE A 116 -12.03 -1.15 9.50
C ILE A 116 -11.57 -1.33 10.95
N ALA A 117 -12.45 -1.82 11.83
CA ALA A 117 -12.09 -2.07 13.23
C ALA A 117 -10.98 -3.12 13.35
N LEU A 118 -11.03 -4.20 12.55
CA LEU A 118 -9.99 -5.23 12.51
C LEU A 118 -8.66 -4.70 11.96
N LEU A 119 -8.69 -3.85 10.93
CA LEU A 119 -7.48 -3.19 10.43
C LEU A 119 -6.86 -2.27 11.50
N GLY A 120 -7.69 -1.51 12.22
CA GLY A 120 -7.26 -0.68 13.34
C GLY A 120 -6.64 -1.51 14.47
N LEU A 121 -7.25 -2.65 14.80
CA LEU A 121 -6.72 -3.59 15.79
C LEU A 121 -5.39 -4.20 15.34
N SER A 122 -5.29 -4.61 14.08
CA SER A 122 -4.07 -5.16 13.49
C SER A 122 -2.91 -4.16 13.54
N LEU A 123 -3.18 -2.90 13.22
CA LEU A 123 -2.21 -1.81 13.33
C LEU A 123 -1.78 -1.57 14.77
N TYR A 124 -2.74 -1.52 15.70
CA TYR A 124 -2.46 -1.34 17.12
C TYR A 124 -1.56 -2.45 17.67
N LEU A 125 -1.90 -3.72 17.39
CA LEU A 125 -1.12 -4.88 17.84
C LEU A 125 0.28 -4.90 17.20
N THR A 126 0.39 -4.55 15.92
CA THR A 126 1.69 -4.46 15.25
C THR A 126 2.58 -3.39 15.91
N HIS A 127 2.00 -2.24 16.26
CA HIS A 127 2.75 -1.17 16.93
C HIS A 127 3.11 -1.51 18.38
N ALA A 128 2.20 -2.17 19.10
CA ALA A 128 2.45 -2.64 20.46
C ALA A 128 3.57 -3.69 20.50
N ALA A 129 3.63 -4.59 19.51
CA ALA A 129 4.69 -5.60 19.40
C ALA A 129 6.08 -5.00 19.09
N ASP A 130 6.14 -3.86 18.39
CA ASP A 130 7.40 -3.13 18.16
C ASP A 130 7.87 -2.39 19.43
N GLY A 131 6.95 -1.91 20.28
CA GLY A 131 7.25 -1.13 21.48
C GLY A 131 7.79 -1.93 22.67
N GLU A 132 7.57 -3.25 22.75
CA GLU A 132 8.12 -4.11 23.81
C GLU A 132 9.63 -4.37 23.67
N LYS A 133 10.25 -4.05 22.53
CA LYS A 133 11.71 -4.26 22.31
C LYS A 133 12.60 -3.10 22.75
N GLU A 134 12.04 -2.02 23.29
CA GLU A 134 12.78 -0.81 23.68
C GLU A 134 12.79 -0.52 25.20
N SER A 135 12.38 -1.48 26.05
CA SER A 135 12.47 -1.38 27.53
C SER A 135 13.32 -2.45 28.18
#